data_AF-A0A4Q4BPQ2-F1
#
_entry.id   AF-A0A4Q4BPQ2-F1
#
_cell.length_a   1.000
_cell.length_b   1.000
_cell.length_c   1.000
_cell.angle_alpha   90.00
_cell.angle_beta   90.00
_cell.angle_gamma   90.00
#
_symmetry.space_group_name_H-M   'P 1'
#
loop_
_entity.id
_entity.type
_entity.pdbx_description
1 polymer ?
#
loop_
_entity_poly.entity_id
_entity_poly.type
_entity_poly.pdbx_seq_one_letter_code
_entity_poly.pdbx_strand_id
1 'polypeptide(L)' 'MTTLPAPTRFLRATPVLGRVIRDVERDTDTIYYLLTIFLTAVVLAVQAWGLPALVLTALALVPVMFVLLVILARP' A
#
# COMPACT_ATOMS: atom_id res chain seq x y z
N MET A 1 -19.51 4.98 -23.47
CA MET A 1 -18.07 5.19 -23.28
C MET A 1 -17.86 6.05 -22.04
N THR A 2 -17.75 5.44 -20.86
CA THR A 2 -17.61 6.16 -19.59
C THR A 2 -16.12 6.43 -19.33
N THR A 3 -15.71 7.69 -19.38
CA THR A 3 -14.34 8.13 -19.07
C THR A 3 -14.09 7.97 -17.58
N LEU A 4 -13.42 6.88 -17.17
CA LEU A 4 -12.96 6.71 -15.80
C LEU A 4 -12.05 7.91 -15.45
N PRO A 5 -12.20 8.53 -14.27
CA PRO A 5 -11.42 9.69 -13.89
C PRO A 5 -9.93 9.38 -14.01
N ALA A 6 -9.18 10.29 -14.64
CA ALA A 6 -7.77 10.13 -15.04
C ALA A 6 -6.83 9.45 -14.03
N PRO A 7 -6.96 9.62 -12.69
CA PRO A 7 -6.08 8.93 -11.72
C PRO A 7 -6.18 7.40 -11.77
N THR A 8 -7.39 6.86 -11.97
CA THR A 8 -7.65 5.41 -11.93
C THR A 8 -6.98 4.67 -13.09
N ARG A 9 -6.79 5.34 -14.24
CA ARG A 9 -6.09 4.80 -15.41
C ARG A 9 -4.61 4.59 -15.11
N PHE A 10 -3.96 5.56 -14.47
CA PHE A 10 -2.53 5.47 -14.15
C PHE A 10 -2.25 4.40 -13.11
N LEU A 11 -3.05 4.31 -12.04
CA LEU A 11 -2.89 3.26 -11.02
C LEU A 11 -3.08 1.85 -11.61
N ARG A 12 -4.10 1.64 -12.45
CA ARG A 12 -4.38 0.34 -13.10
C ARG A 12 -3.43 0.00 -14.25
N ALA A 13 -2.72 0.98 -14.82
CA ALA A 13 -1.74 0.78 -15.89
C ALA A 13 -0.38 0.27 -15.38
N THR A 14 -0.07 0.49 -14.10
CA THR A 14 1.14 -0.09 -13.52
C THR A 14 0.96 -1.61 -13.35
N PRO A 15 1.86 -2.44 -13.90
CA PRO A 15 1.65 -3.89 -13.95
C PRO A 15 1.61 -4.54 -12.57
N VAL A 16 2.32 -3.96 -11.59
CA VAL A 16 2.37 -4.48 -10.22
C VAL A 16 1.17 -4.00 -9.41
N LEU A 17 0.95 -2.68 -9.27
CA LEU A 17 -0.18 -2.17 -8.46
C LEU A 17 -1.53 -2.51 -9.08
N GLY A 18 -1.64 -2.42 -10.41
CA GLY A 18 -2.88 -2.75 -11.13
C GLY A 18 -3.25 -4.24 -11.02
N ARG A 19 -2.28 -5.13 -10.83
CA ARG A 19 -2.54 -6.55 -10.53
C ARG A 19 -3.01 -6.72 -9.09
N VAL A 20 -2.30 -6.16 -8.13
CA VAL A 20 -2.64 -6.22 -6.70
C VAL A 20 -4.05 -5.67 -6.44
N ILE A 21 -4.41 -4.52 -7.03
CA ILE A 21 -5.75 -3.93 -6.90
C ILE A 21 -6.83 -4.90 -7.40
N ARG A 22 -6.58 -5.56 -8.54
CA ARG A 22 -7.54 -6.47 -9.16
C ARG A 22 -7.69 -7.77 -8.38
N ASP A 23 -6.61 -8.24 -7.77
CA ASP A 23 -6.60 -9.44 -6.92
C ASP A 23 -7.32 -9.18 -5.59
N VAL A 24 -7.11 -8.01 -4.97
CA VAL A 24 -7.84 -7.60 -3.75
C VAL A 24 -9.32 -7.32 -4.03
N GLU A 25 -9.68 -6.74 -5.19
CA GLU A 25 -11.08 -6.57 -5.60
C GLU A 25 -11.79 -7.92 -5.81
N ARG A 26 -11.06 -8.98 -6.15
CA ARG A 26 -11.60 -10.32 -6.38
C ARG A 26 -11.81 -11.09 -5.08
N ASP A 27 -10.86 -10.99 -4.15
CA ASP A 27 -10.90 -11.67 -2.86
C ASP A 27 -10.31 -10.77 -1.77
N THR A 28 -11.15 -10.37 -0.83
CA THR A 28 -10.77 -9.54 0.31
C THR A 28 -9.70 -10.22 1.16
N ASP A 29 -9.65 -11.56 1.23
CA ASP A 29 -8.64 -12.26 2.04
C ASP A 29 -7.21 -11.99 1.56
N THR A 30 -7.04 -11.65 0.28
CA THR A 30 -5.78 -11.21 -0.32
C THR A 30 -5.14 -10.07 0.47
N ILE A 31 -5.94 -9.18 1.09
CA ILE A 31 -5.40 -8.06 1.86
C ILE A 31 -4.66 -8.51 3.12
N TYR A 32 -5.14 -9.56 3.79
CA TYR A 32 -4.50 -10.12 4.98
C TYR A 32 -3.18 -10.81 4.62
N TYR A 33 -3.13 -11.48 3.47
CA TYR A 33 -1.88 -12.04 2.94
C TYR A 33 -0.87 -10.95 2.59
N LEU A 34 -1.28 -9.87 1.93
CA LEU A 34 -0.40 -8.74 1.61
C LEU A 34 0.15 -8.07 2.87
N LEU A 35 -0.69 -7.87 3.89
CA LEU A 35 -0.26 -7.30 5.16
C LEU A 35 0.77 -8.21 5.86
N THR A 36 0.55 -9.52 5.83
CA THR A 36 1.48 -10.50 6.42
C THR A 36 2.81 -10.49 5.68
N ILE A 37 2.80 -10.49 4.35
CA ILE A 37 4.01 -10.40 3.52
C ILE A 37 4.77 -9.10 3.79
N PHE A 38 4.06 -7.98 3.89
CA PHE A 38 4.66 -6.69 4.21
C PHE A 38 5.34 -6.73 5.59
N LEU A 39 4.65 -7.25 6.61
CA LEU A 39 5.23 -7.40 7.95
C LEU A 39 6.47 -8.28 7.94
N THR A 40 6.44 -9.42 7.24
CA THR A 40 7.61 -10.29 7.08
C THR A 40 8.76 -9.56 6.39
N ALA A 41 8.49 -8.79 5.33
CA ALA A 41 9.51 -8.00 4.65
C ALA A 41 10.15 -6.95 5.58
N VAL A 42 9.36 -6.30 6.45
CA VAL A 42 9.89 -5.38 7.47
C VAL A 42 10.79 -6.13 8.46
N VAL A 43 10.37 -7.29 8.96
CA VAL A 43 11.20 -8.11 9.86
C VAL A 43 12.52 -8.49 9.21
N LEU A 44 12.50 -8.92 7.94
CA LEU A 44 13.72 -9.24 7.19
C LEU A 44 14.60 -8.00 6.97
N ALA A 45 14.00 -6.84 6.68
CA ALA A 45 14.74 -5.58 6.56
C ALA A 45 15.42 -5.20 7.88
N VAL A 46 14.74 -5.39 9.02
CA VAL A 46 15.31 -5.18 10.36
C VAL A 46 16.42 -6.18 10.66
N GLN A 47 16.28 -7.44 10.28
CA GLN A 47 17.37 -8.41 10.44
C GLN A 47 18.60 -8.05 9.61
N ALA A 48 18.42 -7.49 8.42
CA ALA A 48 19.53 -7.13 7.54
C ALA A 48 20.17 -5.76 7.87
N TRP A 49 19.39 -4.78 8.36
CA TRP A 49 19.87 -3.39 8.52
C TRP A 49 19.66 -2.81 9.93
N GLY A 50 18.93 -3.49 10.81
CA GLY A 50 18.64 -3.05 12.17
C GLY A 50 17.64 -1.88 12.26
N LEU A 51 17.89 -0.96 13.19
CA LEU A 51 17.02 0.18 13.49
C LEU A 51 16.75 1.11 12.28
N PRO A 52 17.71 1.41 11.39
CA PRO A 52 17.46 2.21 10.18
C PRO A 52 16.30 1.69 9.31
N ALA A 53 16.11 0.38 9.20
CA ALA A 53 14.99 -0.18 8.43
C ALA A 53 13.63 0.22 9.02
N LEU A 54 13.51 0.25 10.36
CA LEU A 54 12.30 0.72 11.03
C LEU A 54 12.07 2.21 10.80
N VAL A 55 13.13 3.03 10.89
CA VAL A 55 13.04 4.48 10.65
C VAL A 55 12.56 4.77 9.23
N LEU A 56 13.13 4.09 8.23
CA LEU A 56 12.73 4.27 6.83
C LEU A 56 11.31 3.74 6.56
N THR A 57 10.92 2.62 7.19
CA THR A 57 9.55 2.09 7.08
C THR A 57 8.55 3.08 7.68
N ALA A 58 8.84 3.63 8.86
CA ALA A 58 8.00 4.64 9.49
C ALA A 58 7.90 5.92 8.63
N LEU A 59 9.03 6.38 8.06
CA LEU A 59 9.08 7.53 7.16
C LEU A 59 8.24 7.31 5.90
N ALA A 60 8.31 6.11 5.31
CA ALA A 60 7.51 5.74 4.14
C ALA A 60 6.00 5.69 4.46
N LEU A 61 5.62 5.40 5.70
CA LEU A 61 4.22 5.41 6.16
C LEU A 61 3.68 6.82 6.47
N VAL A 62 4.52 7.85 6.62
CA VAL A 62 4.07 9.23 6.87
C VAL A 62 3.02 9.72 5.86
N PRO A 63 3.20 9.63 4.53
CA PRO A 63 2.17 10.05 3.58
C PRO A 63 0.88 9.22 3.71
N VAL A 64 0.98 7.93 4.06
CA VAL A 64 -0.19 7.07 4.29
C VAL A 64 -1.01 7.60 5.47
N MET A 65 -0.35 7.91 6.59
CA MET A 65 -0.99 8.50 7.76
C MET A 65 -1.64 9.85 7.43
N PHE A 66 -0.97 10.71 6.66
CA PHE A 66 -1.57 11.97 6.19
C PHE A 66 -2.85 11.76 5.38
N VAL A 67 -2.83 10.82 4.42
CA VAL A 67 -4.02 10.48 3.62
C VAL A 67 -5.14 9.96 4.52
N LEU A 68 -4.84 9.05 5.46
CA LEU A 68 -5.82 8.51 6.41
C LEU A 68 -6.44 9.63 7.26
N LEU A 69 -5.61 10.54 7.79
CA LEU A 69 -6.09 11.68 8.57
C LEU A 69 -6.97 12.61 7.74
N VAL A 70 -6.60 12.91 6.49
CA VAL A 70 -7.42 13.72 5.58
C VAL A 70 -8.76 13.04 5.32
N ILE A 71 -8.78 11.72 5.08
CA ILE A 71 -10.01 10.95 4.87
C ILE A 71 -10.90 11.01 6.11
N LEU A 72 -10.32 10.79 7.30
CA LEU A 72 -11.03 10.77 8.57
C LEU A 72 -11.54 12.17 8.99
N ALA A 73 -10.80 13.22 8.64
CA ALA A 73 -11.17 14.60 8.93
C ALA A 73 -12.23 15.17 7.98
N ARG A 74 -12.67 14.42 6.97
CA ARG A 74 -13.78 14.84 6.09
C ARG A 74 -15.09 14.70 6.87
N PRO A 75 -15.98 15.72 6.81
CA PRO A 75 -17.27 15.69 7.50
C PRO A 75 -18.20 14.62 6.96
#